data_AF-A0AAW7IFT5-F1
#
_entry.id   AF-A0AAW7IFT5-F1
#
_cell.length_a   1.000
_cell.length_b   1.000
_cell.length_c   1.000
_cell.angle_alpha   90.00
_cell.angle_beta   90.00
_cell.angle_gamma   90.00
#
_symmetry.space_group_name_H-M   'P 1'
#
loop_
_entity.id
_entity.type
_entity.pdbx_description
1 polymer ?
#
loop_
_entity_poly.entity_id
_entity_poly.type
_entity_poly.pdbx_seq_one_letter_code
_entity_poly.pdbx_strand_id
1 'polypeptide(L)' 'MQKVMIDPNKPASYKDYDVVPTIRITLSRKKQYADEDRFTVFIAALKKDAWIKHGNMIVEYSISNGVPLEYEEWSQSF' A
#
# COMPACT_ATOMS: atom_id res chain seq x y z
N MET A 1 -0.96 2.82 -20.43
CA MET A 1 0.09 3.44 -19.60
C MET A 1 -0.19 4.93 -19.52
N GLN A 2 -0.58 5.44 -18.34
CA GLN A 2 -0.76 6.89 -18.12
C GLN A 2 0.62 7.51 -17.87
N LYS A 3 1.03 8.45 -18.73
CA LYS A 3 2.33 9.13 -18.64
C LYS A 3 2.15 10.38 -17.77
N VAL A 4 2.63 10.33 -16.53
CA VAL A 4 2.56 11.49 -15.64
C VAL A 4 3.64 12.49 -16.08
N MET A 5 3.23 13.62 -16.64
CA MET A 5 4.13 14.74 -16.95
C MET A 5 4.47 15.50 -15.66
N ILE A 6 5.29 14.90 -14.80
CA ILE A 6 5.86 15.57 -13.62
C ILE A 6 7.16 16.22 -14.07
N ASP A 7 7.27 17.54 -13.94
CA ASP A 7 8.54 18.26 -14.11
C ASP A 7 9.43 17.90 -12.90
N PRO A 8 10.58 17.21 -13.10
CA PRO A 8 11.43 16.79 -12.00
C PRO A 8 12.08 17.96 -11.24
N ASN A 9 12.07 19.17 -11.82
CA ASN A 9 12.64 20.38 -11.21
C ASN A 9 11.59 21.24 -10.48
N LYS A 10 10.32 20.85 -10.54
CA LYS A 10 9.21 21.48 -9.80
C LYS A 10 8.45 20.37 -9.07
N PRO A 11 8.76 20.10 -7.79
CA PRO A 11 8.08 19.04 -7.05
C PRO A 11 6.61 19.43 -6.87
N ALA A 12 5.76 18.95 -7.77
CA ALA A 12 4.32 19.00 -7.64
C ALA A 12 3.88 17.92 -6.64
N SER A 13 2.82 18.18 -5.89
CA SER A 13 2.31 17.20 -4.94
C SER A 13 1.74 16.02 -5.72
N TYR A 14 1.94 14.79 -5.26
CA TYR A 14 1.23 13.63 -5.83
C TYR A 14 -0.28 13.80 -5.73
N LYS A 15 -0.76 14.68 -4.83
CA LYS A 15 -2.17 15.05 -4.70
C LYS A 15 -2.70 15.86 -5.88
N ASP A 16 -1.83 16.44 -6.69
CA ASP A 16 -2.18 17.26 -7.85
C ASP A 16 -2.35 16.43 -9.13
N TYR A 17 -2.12 15.11 -9.04
CA TYR A 17 -2.22 14.18 -10.16
C TYR A 17 -3.19 13.05 -9.84
N ASP A 18 -3.88 12.56 -10.87
CA ASP A 18 -4.69 11.34 -10.80
C ASP A 18 -3.79 10.11 -10.82
N VAL A 19 -3.08 9.89 -9.72
CA VAL A 19 -2.18 8.75 -9.51
C VAL A 19 -2.72 7.87 -8.40
N VAL A 20 -2.69 6.56 -8.62
CA VAL A 20 -3.09 5.55 -7.63
C VAL A 20 -1.82 5.00 -6.97
N PRO A 21 -1.38 5.55 -5.81
CA PRO A 21 -0.21 5.05 -5.12
C PRO A 21 -0.40 3.60 -4.67
N THR A 22 0.69 2.83 -4.71
CA THR A 22 0.75 1.47 -4.19
C THR A 22 1.63 1.43 -2.95
N ILE A 23 1.08 0.98 -1.83
CA ILE A 23 1.79 0.70 -0.58
C ILE A 23 2.01 -0.81 -0.51
N ARG A 24 3.28 -1.23 -0.40
CA ARG A 24 3.65 -2.64 -0.25
C ARG A 24 4.32 -2.86 1.10
N ILE A 25 3.81 -3.80 1.89
CA ILE A 25 4.35 -4.17 3.20
C ILE A 25 4.72 -5.65 3.17
N THR A 26 5.93 -5.97 3.60
CA THR A 26 6.38 -7.35 3.78
C THR A 26 6.53 -7.66 5.26
N LEU A 27 5.85 -8.70 5.73
CA LEU A 27 5.87 -9.12 7.13
C LEU A 27 6.59 -10.47 7.25
N SER A 28 7.71 -10.50 7.98
CA SER A 28 8.50 -11.73 8.21
C SER A 28 7.88 -12.64 9.28
N ARG A 29 6.61 -13.00 9.11
CA ARG A 29 5.83 -13.91 9.96
C ARG A 29 4.67 -14.49 9.16
N LYS A 30 4.00 -15.51 9.69
CA LYS A 30 2.73 -16.00 9.14
C LYS A 30 1.59 -15.00 9.36
N LYS A 31 0.58 -15.06 8.50
CA LYS A 31 -0.69 -14.35 8.65
C LYS A 31 -1.39 -14.74 9.96
N GLN A 32 -1.92 -13.74 10.65
CA GLN A 32 -2.73 -13.88 11.84
C GLN A 32 -4.17 -13.48 11.52
N TYR A 33 -5.12 -14.05 12.24
CA TYR A 33 -6.55 -13.78 12.04
C TYR A 33 -6.90 -12.29 12.11
N ALA A 34 -6.25 -11.53 13.01
CA ALA A 34 -6.53 -10.10 13.23
C ALA A 34 -5.76 -9.15 12.29
N ASP A 35 -4.99 -9.65 11.32
CA ASP A 35 -4.14 -8.78 10.51
C ASP A 35 -4.94 -7.91 9.53
N GLU A 36 -5.96 -8.47 8.89
CA GLU A 36 -6.79 -7.74 7.94
C GLU A 36 -7.55 -6.59 8.62
N ASP A 37 -8.04 -6.81 9.85
CA ASP A 37 -8.66 -5.75 10.67
C ASP A 37 -7.65 -4.63 10.96
N ARG A 38 -6.41 -4.99 11.30
CA ARG A 38 -5.33 -4.01 11.53
C ARG A 38 -4.99 -3.23 10.26
N PHE A 39 -4.96 -3.87 9.09
CA PHE A 39 -4.73 -3.19 7.81
C PHE A 39 -5.89 -2.28 7.43
N THR A 40 -7.12 -2.69 7.73
CA THR A 40 -8.31 -1.85 7.53
C THR A 40 -8.24 -0.59 8.39
N VAL A 41 -7.83 -0.70 9.67
CA VAL A 41 -7.59 0.46 10.55
C VAL A 41 -6.47 1.34 10.01
N PHE A 42 -5.40 0.74 9.47
CA PHE A 42 -4.30 1.49 8.83
C PHE A 42 -4.78 2.28 7.60
N ILE A 43 -5.57 1.65 6.71
CA ILE A 43 -6.20 2.32 5.57
C ILE A 43 -7.11 3.47 6.03
N ALA A 44 -7.91 3.24 7.07
CA ALA A 44 -8.77 4.28 7.63
C ALA A 44 -7.95 5.48 8.15
N ALA A 45 -6.79 5.24 8.78
CA ALA A 45 -5.88 6.29 9.21
C ALA A 45 -5.29 7.06 8.02
N LEU A 46 -4.86 6.37 6.96
CA LEU A 46 -4.34 7.00 5.73
C LEU A 46 -5.37 7.93 5.06
N LYS A 47 -6.64 7.53 5.09
CA LYS A 47 -7.76 8.33 4.56
C LYS A 47 -8.09 9.54 5.44
N LYS A 48 -8.03 9.37 6.76
CA LYS A 48 -8.46 10.38 7.74
C LYS A 48 -7.68 11.70 7.60
N ASP A 49 -6.37 11.61 7.37
CA ASP A 49 -5.52 12.81 7.28
C ASP A 49 -5.40 13.34 5.83
N ALA A 50 -6.21 12.83 4.90
CA ALA A 50 -6.16 13.15 3.47
C ALA A 50 -4.74 13.03 2.89
N TRP A 51 -3.94 12.11 3.42
CA TRP A 51 -2.62 11.79 2.90
C TRP A 51 -2.78 11.04 1.58
N ILE A 52 -3.62 10.00 1.56
CA ILE A 52 -3.90 9.21 0.36
C ILE A 52 -5.41 9.02 0.22
N LYS A 53 -6.01 9.64 -0.80
CA LYS A 53 -7.46 9.54 -1.08
C LYS A 53 -7.83 8.22 -1.73
N HIS A 54 -7.00 7.76 -2.66
CA HIS A 54 -7.15 6.50 -3.38
C HIS A 54 -5.81 5.79 -3.42
N GLY A 55 -5.80 4.46 -3.35
CA GLY A 55 -4.56 3.70 -3.36
C GLY A 55 -4.76 2.19 -3.37
N ASN A 56 -3.66 1.47 -3.57
CA ASN A 56 -3.60 0.02 -3.43
C ASN A 56 -2.69 -0.32 -2.26
N MET A 57 -3.16 -1.16 -1.34
CA MET A 57 -2.32 -1.74 -0.30
C MET A 57 -2.12 -3.23 -0.60
N ILE A 58 -0.87 -3.68 -0.56
CA ILE A 58 -0.48 -5.08 -0.73
C ILE A 58 0.34 -5.47 0.50
N VAL A 59 -0.06 -6.56 1.14
CA VAL A 59 0.66 -7.15 2.27
C VAL A 59 1.07 -8.56 1.91
N GLU A 60 2.37 -8.79 1.96
CA GLU A 60 3.01 -10.08 1.71
C GLU A 60 3.57 -10.64 3.01
N TYR A 61 3.37 -11.93 3.24
CA TYR A 61 3.97 -12.63 4.36
C TYR A 61 5.19 -13.43 3.87
N SER A 62 6.30 -13.33 4.59
CA SER A 62 7.52 -14.07 4.32
C SER A 62 7.99 -14.82 5.56
N ILE A 63 8.66 -15.95 5.34
CA ILE A 63 9.41 -16.61 6.42
C ILE A 63 10.74 -15.87 6.58
N SER A 64 11.39 -15.97 7.76
CA SER A 64 12.61 -15.25 8.16
C SER A 64 13.80 -15.30 7.19
N ASN A 65 13.74 -16.11 6.15
CA ASN A 65 14.70 -16.24 5.06
C ASN A 65 14.30 -15.45 3.79
N GLY A 66 13.29 -14.57 3.86
CA GLY A 66 12.84 -13.75 2.73
C GLY A 66 12.08 -14.53 1.66
N VAL A 67 11.77 -15.81 1.90
CA VAL A 67 10.94 -16.62 1.00
C VAL A 67 9.49 -16.20 1.20
N PRO A 68 8.82 -15.67 0.15
CA PRO A 68 7.40 -15.38 0.22
C PRO A 68 6.60 -16.64 0.51
N LEU A 69 5.62 -16.54 1.40
CA LEU A 69 4.59 -17.56 1.52
C LEU A 69 3.62 -17.33 0.37
N GLU A 70 3.80 -18.05 -0.76
CA GLU A 70 3.09 -17.80 -2.04
C GLU A 70 1.54 -17.74 -1.94
N TYR A 71 0.95 -18.24 -0.85
CA TYR A 71 -0.49 -18.29 -0.63
C TYR A 71 -1.02 -17.25 0.39
N GLU A 72 -0.15 -16.42 0.96
CA GLU A 72 -0.53 -15.39 1.93
C GLU A 72 -0.18 -14.01 1.35
N GLU A 73 -0.86 -13.61 0.28
CA GLU A 73 -0.96 -12.20 -0.12
C GLU A 73 -2.33 -11.68 0.28
N TRP A 74 -2.37 -10.49 0.89
CA TRP A 74 -3.60 -9.74 1.06
C TRP A 74 -3.47 -8.42 0.31
N SER A 75 -4.49 -8.05 -0.45
CA SER A 75 -4.51 -6.77 -1.16
C SER A 75 -5.88 -6.11 -1.07
N GLN A 76 -5.86 -4.78 -0.99
CA GLN A 76 -7.07 -3.96 -0.98
C GLN A 76 -6.84 -2.64 -1.68
N SER A 77 -7.70 -2.33 -2.65
CA SER A 77 -7.83 -1.00 -3.25
C SER A 77 -8.81 -0.17 -2.42
N PHE A 78 -8.52 1.11 -2.23
CA PHE A 78 -9.31 1.99 -1.39
C PHE A 78 -9.36 3.42 -1.90
#